data_AF-A0A938KLA3-F1
#
_entry.id   AF-A0A938KLA3-F1
#
_cell.length_a   1.000
_cell.length_b   1.000
_cell.length_c   1.000
_cell.angle_alpha   90.00
_cell.angle_beta   90.00
_cell.angle_gamma   90.00
#
_symmetry.space_group_name_H-M   'P 1'
#
loop_
_entity.id
_entity.type
_entity.pdbx_description
1 polymer ?
#
loop_
_entity_poly.entity_id
_entity_poly.type
_entity_poly.pdbx_seq_one_letter_code
_entity_poly.pdbx_strand_id
1 'polypeptide(L)' 'MGIIGALVGLAMLAPTVRAADSRVASPPNVVVFLADDAGWGDYSLHGNLSVRTPNIDSIGSGGAKFDRFF' A
#
# COMPACT_ATOMS: atom_id res chain seq x y z
N MET A 1 8.03 63.82 9.56
CA MET A 1 6.72 63.15 9.60
C MET A 1 6.52 62.44 8.27
N GLY A 2 6.59 61.10 8.29
CA GLY A 2 6.28 60.21 7.17
C GLY A 2 7.33 60.24 6.05
N ILE A 3 7.73 59.14 5.41
CA ILE A 3 7.16 57.79 5.39
C ILE A 3 8.35 56.83 5.24
N ILE A 4 8.48 55.93 6.22
CA ILE A 4 9.30 54.72 6.14
C ILE A 4 8.62 53.82 5.11
N GLY A 5 9.25 53.59 3.96
CA GLY A 5 8.69 52.84 2.83
C GLY A 5 9.47 51.58 2.53
N ALA A 6 9.26 50.56 3.36
CA ALA A 6 9.44 49.12 3.13
C ALA A 6 10.61 48.69 2.21
N LEU A 7 11.75 48.34 2.81
CA LEU A 7 12.63 47.30 2.25
C LEU A 7 11.78 46.02 2.14
N VAL A 8 11.37 45.68 0.91
CA VAL A 8 10.82 44.37 0.59
C VAL A 8 11.98 43.38 0.69
N GLY A 9 12.16 42.82 1.89
CA GLY A 9 13.06 41.70 2.12
C GLY A 9 12.61 40.53 1.26
N LEU A 10 13.40 40.21 0.25
CA LEU A 10 13.32 38.97 -0.51
C LEU A 10 13.57 37.82 0.46
N ALA A 11 12.51 37.33 1.10
CA ALA A 11 12.56 36.11 1.89
C ALA A 11 12.83 34.96 0.92
N MET A 12 14.10 34.55 0.85
CA MET A 12 14.51 33.36 0.12
C MET A 12 13.71 32.17 0.65
N LEU A 13 12.79 31.68 -0.19
CA LEU A 13 12.08 30.43 0.03
C LEU A 13 13.12 29.30 -0.12
N ALA A 14 13.89 29.04 0.93
CA ALA A 14 14.81 27.92 0.94
C ALA A 14 13.96 26.64 0.88
N PRO A 15 14.13 25.78 -0.14
CA PRO A 15 13.48 24.49 -0.13
C PRO A 15 14.05 23.71 1.07
N THR A 16 13.20 23.42 2.05
CA THR A 16 13.54 22.45 3.09
C THR A 16 13.68 21.10 2.42
N VAL A 17 14.90 20.72 2.06
CA VAL A 17 15.24 19.35 1.68
C VAL A 17 15.01 18.51 2.92
N ARG A 18 13.85 17.84 2.97
CA ARG A 18 13.56 16.86 4.01
C ARG A 18 14.46 15.67 3.74
N ALA A 19 15.43 15.43 4.62
CA ALA A 19 16.26 14.24 4.56
C ALA A 19 15.34 13.02 4.49
N ALA A 20 15.48 12.23 3.42
CA ALA A 20 14.79 10.96 3.32
C ALA A 20 15.25 10.11 4.51
N ASP A 21 14.29 9.61 5.29
CA ASP A 21 14.54 8.75 6.42
C ASP A 21 15.20 7.47 5.89
N SER A 22 16.52 7.39 5.97
CA SER A 22 17.32 6.27 5.46
C SER A 22 17.28 5.10 6.45
N ARG A 23 16.10 4.78 6.98
CA ARG A 23 15.89 3.49 7.62
C ARG A 23 16.03 2.46 6.52
N VAL A 24 17.12 1.69 6.57
CA VAL A 24 17.25 0.47 5.79
C VAL A 24 16.02 -0.37 6.11
N ALA A 25 15.06 -0.42 5.19
CA ALA A 25 13.87 -1.22 5.37
C ALA A 25 14.34 -2.66 5.51
N SER A 26 14.11 -3.26 6.69
CA SER A 26 14.36 -4.68 6.86
C SER A 26 13.61 -5.44 5.76
N PRO A 27 14.22 -6.49 5.18
CA PRO A 27 13.52 -7.30 4.19
C PRO A 27 12.15 -7.74 4.74
N PRO A 28 11.09 -7.75 3.90
CA PRO A 28 9.79 -8.24 4.36
C PRO A 28 9.88 -9.73 4.67
N ASN A 29 9.08 -10.18 5.63
CA ASN A 29 8.85 -11.60 5.84
C ASN A 29 7.93 -12.12 4.73
N VAL A 30 8.23 -13.30 4.19
CA VAL A 30 7.40 -13.99 3.19
C VAL A 30 6.78 -15.22 3.83
N VAL A 31 5.46 -15.32 3.79
CA VAL A 31 4.69 -16.46 4.30
C VAL A 31 3.93 -17.07 3.14
N VAL A 32 4.12 -18.37 2.91
CA VAL A 32 3.45 -19.12 1.84
C VAL A 32 2.43 -20.07 2.46
N PHE A 33 1.16 -19.90 2.08
CA PHE A 33 0.10 -20.85 2.38
C PHE A 33 -0.15 -21.71 1.15
N LEU A 34 -0.16 -23.04 1.34
CA LEU A 34 -0.48 -24.01 0.31
C LEU A 34 -1.59 -24.91 0.83
N ALA A 35 -2.69 -24.97 0.08
CA ALA A 35 -3.79 -25.88 0.35
C ALA A 35 -3.73 -27.05 -0.62
N ASP A 36 -3.89 -28.27 -0.10
CA ASP A 36 -3.97 -29.49 -0.89
C ASP A 36 -5.34 -29.61 -1.56
N ASP A 37 -5.38 -30.11 -2.81
CA ASP A 37 -6.58 -30.34 -3.62
C ASP A 37 -7.58 -29.16 -3.75
N ALA A 38 -7.17 -27.94 -3.45
CA ALA A 38 -8.05 -26.78 -3.56
C ALA A 38 -8.23 -26.33 -5.01
N GLY A 39 -9.45 -26.46 -5.52
CA GLY A 39 -9.87 -26.01 -6.84
C GLY A 39 -10.23 -24.53 -6.90
N TRP A 40 -10.31 -23.99 -8.12
CA TRP A 40 -10.76 -22.61 -8.37
C TRP A 40 -12.13 -22.33 -7.74
N GLY A 41 -13.07 -23.26 -7.84
CA GLY A 41 -14.44 -23.09 -7.32
C GLY A 41 -14.60 -23.19 -5.80
N ASP A 42 -13.55 -23.48 -5.02
CA ASP A 42 -13.69 -23.79 -3.59
C ASP A 42 -13.77 -22.54 -2.69
N TYR A 43 -13.41 -21.38 -3.22
CA TYR A 43 -13.32 -20.13 -2.46
C TYR A 43 -14.47 -19.16 -2.78
N SER A 44 -14.96 -18.43 -1.78
CA SER A 44 -16.04 -17.44 -1.99
C SER A 44 -15.62 -16.30 -2.92
N LEU A 45 -14.33 -15.92 -2.93
CA LEU A 45 -13.81 -14.92 -3.87
C LEU A 45 -13.91 -15.31 -5.36
N HIS A 46 -14.16 -16.59 -5.66
CA HIS A 46 -14.38 -17.11 -7.02
C HIS A 46 -15.85 -17.40 -7.32
N GLY A 47 -16.77 -16.91 -6.48
CA GLY A 47 -18.21 -17.02 -6.71
C GLY A 47 -18.88 -18.24 -6.06
N ASN A 48 -18.18 -18.96 -5.19
CA ASN A 48 -18.81 -20.02 -4.41
C ASN A 48 -19.77 -19.41 -3.37
N LEU A 49 -21.07 -19.68 -3.54
CA LEU A 49 -22.12 -19.16 -2.64
C LEU A 49 -22.38 -20.04 -1.41
N SER A 50 -21.81 -21.25 -1.38
CA SER A 50 -22.03 -22.25 -0.33
C SER A 50 -20.94 -22.22 0.75
N VAL A 51 -19.75 -21.72 0.42
CA VAL A 51 -18.59 -21.63 1.32
C VAL A 51 -18.35 -20.18 1.72
N ARG A 52 -17.89 -19.96 2.95
CA ARG A 52 -17.43 -18.64 3.42
C ARG A 52 -15.95 -18.70 3.78
N THR A 53 -15.11 -17.97 3.05
CA THR A 53 -13.65 -17.88 3.31
C THR A 53 -13.19 -16.45 3.63
N PRO A 54 -13.73 -15.81 4.69
CA PRO A 54 -13.54 -14.36 4.91
C PRO A 54 -12.08 -13.92 5.07
N ASN A 55 -11.21 -14.78 5.62
CA ASN A 55 -9.78 -14.48 5.75
C ASN A 55 -9.02 -14.58 4.42
N ILE A 56 -9.44 -15.46 3.52
CA ILE A 56 -8.85 -15.59 2.18
C ILE A 56 -9.38 -14.47 1.30
N ASP A 57 -10.67 -14.16 1.43
CA ASP A 57 -11.32 -13.06 0.72
C ASP A 57 -10.69 -11.71 1.09
N SER A 58 -10.31 -11.49 2.36
CA SER A 58 -9.62 -10.27 2.79
C SER A 58 -8.21 -10.16 2.21
N ILE A 59 -7.47 -11.27 2.11
CA ILE A 59 -6.17 -11.33 1.44
C ILE A 59 -6.32 -11.01 -0.06
N GLY A 60 -7.28 -11.63 -0.74
CA GLY A 60 -7.51 -11.43 -2.17
C GLY A 60 -8.02 -10.04 -2.52
N SER A 61 -8.85 -9.43 -1.67
CA SER A 61 -9.36 -8.06 -1.87
C SER A 61 -8.36 -6.97 -1.49
N GLY A 62 -7.52 -7.21 -0.48
CA GLY A 62 -6.45 -6.30 -0.07
C GLY A 62 -5.14 -6.47 -0.83
N GLY A 63 -5.06 -7.46 -1.72
CA GLY A 63 -3.85 -7.84 -2.44
C GLY A 63 -4.06 -7.97 -3.95
N ALA A 64 -3.30 -8.89 -4.56
CA ALA A 64 -3.43 -9.23 -5.97
C ALA A 64 -4.04 -10.64 -6.11
N LYS A 65 -4.83 -10.83 -7.17
CA LYS A 65 -5.43 -12.12 -7.54
C LYS A 65 -4.98 -12.50 -8.94
N PHE A 66 -4.79 -13.79 -9.16
CA PHE A 66 -4.42 -14.34 -10.45
C PHE A 66 -5.56 -15.22 -10.96
N ASP A 67 -6.44 -14.66 -11.79
CA ASP A 67 -7.65 -15.36 -12.24
C ASP A 67 -7.38 -16.47 -13.27
N ARG A 68 -6.15 -16.53 -13.78
CA ARG A 68 -5.69 -17.43 -14.84
C ARG A 68 -4.35 -18.04 -14.43
N PHE A 69 -4.36 -18.77 -13.32
CA PHE A 69 -3.20 -19.49 -12.80
C PHE A 69 -3.46 -20.99 -12.91
N PHE A 70 -3.05 -21.58 -14.04
CA PHE A 70 -2.98 -23.00 -14.33
C PHE A 70 -1.96 -23.22 -15.45
#